data_AF-A0AB35AMF2-F1
#
_entry.id   AF-A0AB35AMF2-F1
#
_cell.length_a   1.000
_cell.length_b   1.000
_cell.length_c   1.000
_cell.angle_alpha   90.00
_cell.angle_beta   90.00
_cell.angle_gamma   90.00
#
_symmetry.space_group_name_H-M   'P 1'
#
loop_
_entity.id
_entity.type
_entity.pdbx_description
1 polymer ?
#
loop_
_entity_poly.entity_id
_entity_poly.type
_entity_poly.pdbx_seq_one_letter_code
_entity_poly.pdbx_strand_id
1 'polypeptide(L)'
;MIDRQINAAIRAERDRSQRIETARQRVAPILGMDAALQATSAAQLYRDALQTLGFDARGVSPSGLEAMMDMAGKVHQTSRLSPRSSLAHDAASDSPLFGASPNRKA
;
A
#
# COMPACT_ATOMS: atom_id res chain seq x y z
N MET A 1 -4.70 45.50 -3.85
CA MET A 1 -4.46 44.72 -2.61
C MET A 1 -5.45 43.56 -2.48
N ILE A 2 -6.74 43.82 -2.71
CA ILE A 2 -7.83 42.84 -2.69
C ILE A 2 -7.61 41.68 -3.68
N ASP A 3 -7.21 41.93 -4.93
CA ASP A 3 -6.96 40.86 -5.91
C ASP A 3 -5.86 39.88 -5.47
N ARG A 4 -4.87 40.36 -4.71
CA ARG A 4 -3.80 39.50 -4.16
C ARG A 4 -4.36 38.56 -3.08
N GLN A 5 -5.26 39.06 -2.24
CA GLN A 5 -5.92 38.26 -1.19
C GLN A 5 -6.90 37.26 -1.78
N ILE A 6 -7.68 37.67 -2.79
CA ILE A 6 -8.59 36.78 -3.52
C ILE A 6 -7.80 35.65 -4.19
N ASN A 7 -6.73 35.98 -4.91
CA ASN A 7 -5.89 34.97 -5.56
C ASN A 7 -5.22 34.01 -4.54
N ALA A 8 -4.82 34.51 -3.37
CA ALA A 8 -4.29 33.67 -2.30
C ALA A 8 -5.35 32.71 -1.74
N ALA A 9 -6.58 33.21 -1.52
CA ALA A 9 -7.69 32.38 -1.05
C ALA A 9 -8.08 31.29 -2.07
N ILE A 10 -8.15 31.64 -3.36
CA ILE A 10 -8.44 30.67 -4.43
C ILE A 10 -7.36 29.57 -4.50
N ARG A 11 -6.09 29.93 -4.35
CA ARG A 11 -4.99 28.96 -4.32
C ARG A 11 -5.10 28.05 -3.10
N ALA A 12 -5.35 28.61 -1.92
CA ALA A 12 -5.52 27.82 -0.70
C ALA A 12 -6.68 26.81 -0.83
N GLU A 13 -7.78 27.20 -1.47
CA GLU A 13 -8.93 26.30 -1.67
C GLU A 13 -8.64 25.20 -2.71
N ARG A 14 -7.88 25.52 -3.77
CA ARG A 14 -7.39 24.51 -4.72
C ARG A 14 -6.47 23.50 -4.04
N ASP A 15 -5.51 23.97 -3.26
CA ASP A 15 -4.58 23.11 -2.52
C ASP A 15 -5.33 22.21 -1.54
N ARG A 16 -6.34 22.75 -0.86
CA ARG A 16 -7.23 21.99 0.02
C ARG A 16 -7.97 20.89 -0.75
N SER A 17 -8.56 21.23 -1.88
CA SER A 17 -9.31 20.29 -2.73
C SER A 17 -8.42 19.16 -3.25
N GLN A 18 -7.22 19.49 -3.71
CA GLN A 18 -6.24 18.51 -4.19
C GLN A 18 -5.80 17.55 -3.07
N ARG A 19 -5.60 18.05 -1.84
CA ARG A 19 -5.26 17.21 -0.69
C ARG A 19 -6.36 16.22 -0.33
N ILE A 20 -7.62 16.65 -0.37
CA ILE A 20 -8.76 15.77 -0.12
C ILE A 20 -8.83 14.67 -1.18
N GLU A 21 -8.70 15.03 -2.45
CA GLU A 21 -8.73 14.06 -3.54
C GLU A 21 -7.58 13.05 -3.47
N THR A 22 -6.38 13.53 -3.15
CA THR A 22 -5.21 12.66 -2.94
C THR A 22 -5.44 11.68 -1.79
N ALA A 23 -6.00 12.17 -0.66
CA ALA A 23 -6.33 11.32 0.48
C ALA A 23 -7.40 10.27 0.10
N ARG A 24 -8.42 10.64 -0.69
CA ARG A 24 -9.45 9.70 -1.17
C ARG A 24 -8.82 8.57 -1.97
N GLN A 25 -7.95 8.88 -2.92
CA GLN A 25 -7.28 7.86 -3.75
C GLN A 25 -6.41 6.92 -2.92
N ARG A 26 -5.71 7.44 -1.90
CA ARG A 26 -4.88 6.62 -1.00
C ARG A 26 -5.70 5.71 -0.09
N VAL A 27 -6.86 6.18 0.34
CA VAL A 27 -7.70 5.51 1.34
C VAL A 27 -8.78 4.61 0.72
N ALA A 28 -9.20 4.88 -0.52
CA ALA A 28 -10.15 4.07 -1.28
C ALA A 28 -9.88 2.55 -1.24
N PRO A 29 -8.63 2.05 -1.36
CA PRO A 29 -8.36 0.61 -1.27
C PRO A 29 -8.55 0.01 0.13
N ILE A 30 -8.70 0.84 1.18
CA ILE A 30 -8.89 0.40 2.57
C ILE A 30 -10.35 0.54 2.99
N LEU A 31 -10.94 1.72 2.82
CA LEU A 31 -12.30 2.03 3.27
C LEU A 31 -13.38 1.72 2.24
N GLY A 32 -13.00 1.52 0.97
CA GLY A 32 -13.94 1.53 -0.15
C GLY A 32 -14.27 2.94 -0.62
N MET A 33 -14.68 3.05 -1.89
CA MET A 33 -14.93 4.33 -2.58
C MET A 33 -16.07 5.12 -1.92
N ASP A 34 -17.12 4.44 -1.46
CA ASP A 34 -18.31 5.09 -0.89
C ASP A 34 -18.02 5.80 0.43
N ALA A 35 -17.23 5.18 1.31
CA ALA A 35 -16.78 5.79 2.56
C ALA A 35 -15.81 6.96 2.30
N ALA A 36 -14.93 6.83 1.30
CA ALA A 36 -14.01 7.89 0.92
C ALA A 36 -14.73 9.15 0.37
N LEU A 37 -15.89 8.96 -0.25
CA LEU A 37 -16.70 10.07 -0.79
C LEU A 37 -17.50 10.80 0.30
N GLN A 38 -17.84 10.13 1.41
CA GLN A 38 -18.60 10.73 2.52
C GLN A 38 -17.76 11.66 3.41
N ALA A 39 -16.43 11.51 3.40
CA ALA A 39 -15.57 12.32 4.25
C ALA A 39 -15.45 13.77 3.75
N THR A 40 -15.52 14.71 4.71
CA THR A 40 -15.50 16.15 4.46
C THR A 40 -14.08 16.74 4.48
N SER A 41 -13.08 15.96 4.90
CA SER A 41 -11.68 16.39 4.99
C SER A 41 -10.67 15.25 4.84
N ALA A 42 -9.47 15.57 4.34
CA ALA A 42 -8.35 14.63 4.24
C ALA A 42 -7.96 14.01 5.61
N ALA A 43 -8.04 14.80 6.68
CA ALA A 43 -7.71 14.34 8.03
C ALA A 43 -8.76 13.37 8.61
N GLN A 44 -10.02 13.42 8.16
CA GLN A 44 -11.01 12.41 8.52
C GLN A 44 -10.74 11.13 7.74
N LEU A 45 -10.51 11.23 6.42
CA LEU A 45 -10.16 10.07 5.58
C LEU A 45 -9.00 9.26 6.15
N TYR A 46 -7.90 9.91 6.53
CA TYR A 46 -6.75 9.22 7.09
C TYR A 46 -7.04 8.61 8.47
N ARG A 47 -7.83 9.27 9.33
CA ARG A 47 -8.22 8.70 10.63
C ARG A 47 -9.09 7.46 10.46
N ASP A 48 -10.09 7.54 9.61
CA ASP A 48 -11.02 6.44 9.39
C ASP A 48 -10.26 5.24 8.80
N ALA A 49 -9.35 5.48 7.84
CA ALA A 49 -8.48 4.46 7.28
C ALA A 49 -7.61 3.79 8.34
N LEU A 50 -6.93 4.60 9.16
CA LEU A 50 -6.06 4.10 10.23
C LEU A 50 -6.86 3.30 11.28
N GLN A 51 -8.07 3.72 11.61
CA GLN A 51 -8.96 2.97 12.52
C GLN A 51 -9.38 1.62 11.92
N THR A 52 -9.70 1.56 10.63
CA THR A 52 -10.00 0.30 9.95
C THR A 52 -8.79 -0.65 9.93
N LEU A 53 -7.58 -0.10 9.88
CA LEU A 53 -6.34 -0.85 10.02
C LEU A 53 -5.97 -1.19 11.49
N GLY A 54 -6.76 -0.73 12.47
CA GLY A 54 -6.55 -1.01 13.89
C GLY A 54 -5.61 -0.05 14.62
N PHE A 55 -5.22 1.08 14.01
CA PHE A 55 -4.40 2.11 14.65
C PHE A 55 -5.27 3.15 15.37
N ASP A 56 -4.87 3.53 16.60
CA ASP A 56 -5.47 4.67 17.28
C ASP A 56 -4.82 5.98 16.79
N ALA A 57 -5.63 6.77 16.08
CA ALA A 57 -5.22 8.03 15.46
C ALA A 57 -5.88 9.25 16.15
N ARG A 58 -6.42 9.07 17.37
CA ARG A 58 -7.04 10.17 18.14
C ARG A 58 -5.98 11.17 18.61
N GLY A 59 -6.24 12.46 18.39
CA GLY A 59 -5.35 13.54 18.81
C GLY A 59 -4.11 13.76 17.93
N VAL A 60 -3.96 13.01 16.84
CA VAL A 60 -2.84 13.16 15.91
C VAL A 60 -3.07 14.34 14.97
N SER A 61 -2.03 15.11 14.71
CA SER A 61 -2.08 16.23 13.76
C SER A 61 -2.29 15.74 12.32
N PRO A 62 -2.81 16.58 11.40
CA PRO A 62 -3.02 16.18 10.01
C PRO A 62 -1.77 15.61 9.31
N SER A 63 -0.59 16.18 9.57
CA SER A 63 0.67 15.68 9.03
C SER A 63 1.10 14.34 9.65
N GLY A 64 0.81 14.14 10.94
CA GLY A 64 1.06 12.85 11.61
C GLY A 64 0.17 11.74 11.05
N LEU A 65 -1.09 12.04 10.75
CA LEU A 65 -2.02 11.08 10.14
C LEU A 65 -1.54 10.60 8.76
N GLU A 66 -1.03 11.52 7.94
CA GLU A 66 -0.48 11.19 6.63
C GLU A 66 0.77 10.30 6.74
N ALA A 67 1.69 10.61 7.66
CA ALA A 67 2.88 9.80 7.91
C ALA A 67 2.54 8.40 8.44
N MET A 68 1.56 8.29 9.34
CA MET A 68 1.08 7.01 9.85
C MET A 68 0.44 6.18 8.74
N MET A 69 -0.32 6.81 7.84
CA MET A 69 -0.93 6.12 6.71
C MET A 69 0.13 5.64 5.70
N ASP A 70 1.17 6.43 5.45
CA ASP A 70 2.31 6.01 4.62
C ASP A 70 3.05 4.80 5.22
N MET A 71 3.19 4.76 6.54
CA MET A 71 3.78 3.60 7.23
C MET A 71 2.87 2.38 7.15
N ALA A 72 1.56 2.55 7.37
CA ALA A 72 0.59 1.47 7.29
C ALA A 72 0.47 0.88 5.87
N GLY A 73 0.51 1.74 4.84
CA GLY A 73 0.54 1.32 3.43
C GLY A 73 1.77 0.50 3.06
N LYS A 74 2.95 0.85 3.62
CA LYS A 74 4.19 0.07 3.43
C LYS A 74 4.08 -1.30 4.08
N VAL A 75 3.57 -1.39 5.32
CA VAL A 75 3.39 -2.67 6.02
C VAL A 75 2.44 -3.60 5.25
N HIS A 76 1.31 -3.07 4.76
CA HIS A 76 0.37 -3.86 3.95
C HIS A 76 0.92 -4.28 2.57
N GLN A 77 1.76 -3.46 1.93
CA GLN A 77 2.44 -3.85 0.68
C GLN A 77 3.52 -4.91 0.92
N THR A 78 4.30 -4.80 1.99
CA THR A 78 5.34 -5.79 2.31
C THR A 78 4.76 -7.17 2.65
N SER A 79 3.57 -7.24 3.26
CA SER A 79 2.87 -8.51 3.47
C SER A 79 2.31 -9.14 2.18
N ARG A 80 2.17 -8.38 1.08
CA ARG A 80 1.77 -8.93 -0.24
C ARG A 80 2.97 -9.37 -1.08
N LEU A 81 4.17 -8.95 -0.72
CA LEU A 81 5.43 -9.35 -1.36
C LEU A 81 6.11 -10.46 -0.56
N SER A 82 5.43 -11.60 -0.40
CA SER A 82 6.18 -12.83 -0.10
C SER A 82 7.06 -13.15 -1.32
N PRO A 83 8.38 -13.32 -1.15
CA PRO A 83 9.26 -13.68 -2.25
C PRO A 83 8.96 -15.13 -2.68
N ARG A 84 8.12 -15.31 -3.70
CA ARG A 84 8.12 -16.53 -4.52
C ARG A 84 9.30 -16.46 -5.50
N SER A 85 10.51 -16.26 -4.98
CA SER A 85 11.71 -16.69 -5.69
C SER A 85 11.77 -18.20 -5.54
N SER A 86 11.14 -18.88 -6.48
CA SER A 86 11.45 -20.25 -6.86
C SER A 86 12.96 -20.39 -6.99
N LEU A 87 13.62 -20.93 -5.98
CA LEU A 87 14.94 -21.53 -6.17
C LEU A 87 14.68 -22.75 -7.06
N ALA A 88 14.95 -22.55 -8.36
CA ALA A 88 15.10 -23.63 -9.31
C ALA A 88 16.10 -24.62 -8.70
N HIS A 89 15.63 -25.84 -8.45
CA HIS A 89 16.49 -26.99 -8.23
C HIS A 89 17.17 -27.28 -9.59
N ASP A 90 18.29 -26.61 -9.87
CA ASP A 90 19.28 -27.15 -10.80
C ASP A 90 19.97 -28.34 -10.10
N ALA A 91 19.22 -29.44 -9.99
CA ALA A 91 19.79 -30.74 -9.73
C ALA A 91 20.29 -31.29 -11.07
N ALA A 92 21.45 -30.80 -11.49
CA ALA A 92 22.29 -31.52 -12.42
C ALA A 92 22.76 -32.82 -11.75
N SER A 93 21.88 -33.83 -11.69
CA SER A 93 22.26 -35.22 -11.40
C SER A 93 22.68 -35.86 -12.72
N ASP A 94 23.84 -35.44 -13.20
CA ASP A 94 24.64 -36.22 -14.13
C ASP A 94 24.99 -37.52 -13.40
N SER A 95 24.34 -38.62 -13.80
CA SER A 95 24.50 -39.93 -13.17
C SER A 95 25.42 -40.79 -14.03
N PRO A 96 26.70 -40.98 -13.66
CA PRO A 96 27.55 -41.96 -14.31
C PRO A 96 27.55 -43.23 -13.47
N LEU A 97 26.75 -44.25 -13.79
CA LEU A 97 27.02 -45.62 -13.33
C LEU A 97 26.14 -46.66 -14.06
N PHE A 98 26.32 -46.84 -15.37
CA PHE A 98 25.92 -48.11 -16.01
C PHE A 98 26.98 -49.17 -15.67
N GLY A 99 26.92 -49.64 -14.43
CA GLY A 99 27.59 -50.83 -13.95
C GLY A 99 26.86 -52.08 -14.43
N ALA A 100 27.65 -53.03 -14.89
CA ALA A 100 27.27 -54.35 -15.38
C ALA A 100 26.27 -55.10 -14.47
N SER A 101 25.40 -55.92 -15.09
CA SER A 101 25.47 -57.37 -14.88
C SER A 101 24.65 -58.19 -15.90
N PRO A 102 25.19 -59.34 -16.36
CA PRO A 102 24.55 -60.27 -17.30
C PRO A 102 23.82 -61.42 -16.57
N ASN A 103 22.68 -61.89 -17.10
CA ASN A 103 22.20 -63.28 -17.03
C ASN A 103 20.81 -63.36 -17.70
N ARG A 104 20.60 -64.09 -18.80
CA ARG A 104 20.55 -65.56 -19.01
C ARG A 104 19.25 -66.21 -18.49
N LYS A 105 18.40 -66.64 -19.43
CA LYS A 105 17.34 -67.71 -19.43
C LYS A 105 16.19 -67.23 -20.33
N ALA A 106 15.53 -68.03 -21.16
CA ALA A 106 15.66 -69.40 -21.64
C ALA A 106 14.90 -69.42 -22.99
#